data_AF-A0A7T4YK07-F1
#
_entry.id   AF-A0A7T4YK07-F1
#
_cell.length_a   1.000
_cell.length_b   1.000
_cell.length_c   1.000
_cell.angle_alpha   90.00
_cell.angle_beta   90.00
_cell.angle_gamma   90.00
#
_symmetry.space_group_name_H-M   'P 1'
#
loop_
_entity.id
_entity.type
_entity.pdbx_description
1 polymer ?
#
loop_
_entity_poly.entity_id
_entity_poly.type
_entity_poly.pdbx_seq_one_letter_code
_entity_poly.pdbx_strand_id
1 'polypeptide(L)'
;MDKPKLHQNSLKPPAYCMHCEYNIAYLTDHRCPECGRSFDPSDPTTYFGPYQERTKPPYTTFFISICIVSTICVFFPILNILWFLITCIVTYIIWKDKDEPYRVTACFTLFYVIVMNMLSFLA
;
A
#
# COMPACT_ATOMS: atom_id res chain seq x y z
N MET A 1 9.71 -4.67 -37.76
CA MET A 1 8.55 -3.77 -38.01
C MET A 1 8.62 -2.67 -36.97
N ASP A 2 9.21 -1.53 -37.35
CA ASP A 2 9.28 -0.36 -36.47
C ASP A 2 7.91 0.28 -36.34
N LYS A 3 7.44 0.45 -35.10
CA LYS A 3 6.22 1.22 -34.84
C LYS A 3 6.50 2.68 -35.22
N PRO A 4 5.65 3.34 -36.02
CA PRO A 4 5.80 4.76 -36.30
C PRO A 4 5.83 5.51 -34.97
N LYS A 5 6.86 6.34 -34.77
CA LYS A 5 6.96 7.25 -33.63
C LYS A 5 5.80 8.24 -33.75
N LEU A 6 4.69 7.95 -33.06
CA LEU A 6 3.61 8.92 -32.90
C LEU A 6 4.23 10.20 -32.31
N HIS A 7 4.08 11.31 -33.02
CA HIS A 7 4.45 12.63 -32.51
C HIS A 7 3.81 12.82 -31.13
N GLN A 8 4.64 12.98 -30.10
CA GLN A 8 4.26 13.04 -28.68
C GLN A 8 3.34 14.23 -28.32
N ASN A 9 2.93 15.05 -29.28
CA ASN A 9 2.12 16.25 -29.09
C ASN A 9 0.66 16.11 -29.56
N SER A 10 0.24 14.94 -30.04
CA SER A 10 -1.17 14.74 -30.44
C SER A 10 -2.02 14.45 -29.21
N LEU A 11 -3.05 15.28 -28.99
CA LEU A 11 -4.04 15.10 -27.93
C LEU A 11 -4.70 13.72 -28.03
N LYS A 12 -4.89 13.03 -26.89
CA LYS A 12 -5.60 11.75 -26.89
C LYS A 12 -7.10 12.01 -27.14
N PRO A 13 -7.71 11.43 -28.19
CA PRO A 13 -9.13 11.60 -28.46
C PRO A 13 -9.98 11.03 -27.33
N PRO A 14 -11.18 11.59 -27.08
CA PRO A 14 -11.79 12.75 -27.76
C PRO A 14 -11.44 14.14 -27.16
N ALA A 15 -10.87 15.06 -27.94
CA ALA A 15 -10.60 16.45 -27.51
C ALA A 15 -11.28 17.47 -28.44
N TYR A 16 -11.93 18.48 -27.86
CA TYR A 16 -12.76 19.46 -28.57
C TYR A 16 -12.43 20.91 -28.19
N CYS A 17 -12.62 21.84 -29.11
CA CYS A 17 -12.47 23.26 -28.86
C CYS A 17 -13.51 23.76 -27.85
N MET A 18 -13.11 24.59 -26.88
CA MET A 18 -14.03 25.16 -25.89
C MET A 18 -15.06 26.17 -26.43
N HIS A 19 -14.88 26.65 -27.66
CA HIS A 19 -15.76 27.69 -28.23
C HIS A 19 -16.74 27.13 -29.26
N CYS A 20 -16.25 26.34 -30.23
CA CYS A 20 -17.06 25.82 -31.33
C CYS A 20 -17.22 24.30 -31.29
N GLU A 21 -16.70 23.62 -30.27
CA GLU A 21 -16.77 22.16 -30.10
C GLU A 21 -16.16 21.34 -31.25
N TYR A 22 -15.40 21.97 -32.14
CA TYR A 22 -14.68 21.27 -33.20
C TYR A 22 -13.67 20.27 -32.62
N ASN A 23 -13.59 19.08 -33.21
CA ASN A 23 -12.65 18.05 -32.77
C ASN A 23 -11.21 18.45 -33.09
N ILE A 24 -10.41 18.67 -32.06
CA ILE A 24 -9.01 19.10 -32.16
C ILE A 24 -8.01 17.99 -31.82
N ALA A 25 -8.46 16.76 -31.59
CA ALA A 25 -7.60 15.67 -31.12
C ALA A 25 -6.45 15.31 -32.08
N TYR A 26 -6.65 15.54 -33.38
CA TYR A 26 -5.72 15.14 -34.45
C TYR A 26 -5.08 16.32 -35.17
N LEU A 27 -5.27 17.55 -34.67
CA LEU A 27 -4.64 18.72 -35.27
C LEU A 27 -3.17 18.80 -34.85
N THR A 28 -2.30 19.05 -35.84
CA THR A 28 -0.89 19.36 -35.61
C THR A 28 -0.69 20.79 -35.13
N ASP A 29 -1.61 21.68 -35.51
CA ASP A 29 -1.56 23.10 -35.16
C ASP A 29 -2.30 23.35 -33.83
N HIS A 30 -1.70 24.18 -32.98
CA HIS A 30 -2.24 24.60 -31.68
C HIS A 30 -3.36 25.67 -31.80
N ARG A 31 -4.13 25.65 -32.89
CA ARG A 31 -5.24 26.57 -33.17
C ARG A 31 -6.40 25.83 -33.81
N CYS A 32 -7.63 26.22 -33.44
CA CYS A 32 -8.83 25.67 -34.04
C CYS A 32 -9.03 26.26 -35.45
N PRO A 33 -9.26 25.43 -36.49
CA PRO A 33 -9.47 25.91 -37.86
C PRO A 33 -10.80 26.65 -38.05
N GLU A 34 -11.82 26.35 -37.22
CA GLU A 34 -13.15 26.96 -37.32
C GLU A 34 -13.21 28.35 -36.67
N CYS A 35 -12.72 28.48 -35.43
CA CYS A 35 -12.84 29.72 -34.67
C CYS A 35 -11.52 30.49 -34.47
N GLY A 36 -10.39 29.95 -34.94
CA GLY A 36 -9.06 30.55 -34.80
C GLY A 36 -8.49 30.58 -33.38
N ARG A 37 -9.24 30.10 -32.38
CA ARG A 37 -8.83 30.09 -30.97
C ARG A 37 -7.62 29.18 -30.78
N SER A 38 -6.58 29.70 -30.14
CA SER A 38 -5.42 28.92 -29.72
C SER A 38 -5.77 28.01 -28.54
N PHE A 39 -5.20 26.82 -28.51
CA PHE A 39 -5.28 25.88 -27.40
C PHE A 39 -3.87 25.34 -27.10
N ASP A 40 -3.61 24.97 -25.85
CA ASP A 40 -2.34 24.37 -25.45
C ASP A 40 -2.60 22.89 -25.09
N PRO A 41 -2.05 21.92 -25.84
CA PRO A 41 -2.18 20.51 -25.51
C PRO A 41 -1.69 20.12 -24.12
N SER A 42 -0.79 20.93 -23.53
CA SER A 42 -0.24 20.71 -22.19
C SER A 42 -1.16 21.23 -21.09
N ASP A 43 -2.11 22.11 -21.44
CA ASP A 43 -3.06 22.71 -20.51
C ASP A 43 -4.49 22.19 -20.77
N PRO A 44 -4.97 21.21 -19.98
CA PRO A 44 -6.31 20.65 -20.14
C PRO A 44 -7.44 21.64 -19.85
N THR A 45 -7.13 22.85 -19.36
CA THR A 45 -8.12 23.92 -19.18
C THR A 45 -8.39 24.71 -20.45
N THR A 46 -7.66 24.44 -21.55
CA THR A 46 -7.81 25.16 -22.83
C THR A 46 -8.71 24.44 -23.84
N TYR A 47 -9.10 23.19 -23.57
CA TYR A 47 -9.93 22.36 -24.44
C TYR A 47 -10.88 21.45 -23.65
N PHE A 48 -11.97 20.98 -24.27
CA PHE A 48 -12.82 19.94 -23.72
C PHE A 48 -12.25 18.57 -24.08
N GLY A 49 -11.43 18.00 -23.20
CA GLY A 49 -10.86 16.66 -23.37
C GLY A 49 -11.75 15.55 -22.84
N PRO A 50 -11.41 14.26 -23.11
CA PRO A 50 -11.95 13.23 -22.25
C PRO A 50 -11.40 13.55 -20.87
N TYR A 51 -12.27 13.59 -19.87
CA TYR A 51 -11.87 13.67 -18.47
C TYR A 51 -10.64 12.77 -18.33
N GLN A 52 -9.45 13.35 -18.10
CA GLN A 52 -8.29 12.54 -17.77
C GLN A 52 -8.78 11.70 -16.62
N GLU A 53 -8.96 10.40 -16.84
CA GLU A 53 -9.31 9.50 -15.76
C GLU A 53 -8.22 9.74 -14.75
N ARG A 54 -8.52 10.53 -13.71
CA ARG A 54 -7.69 10.61 -12.52
C ARG A 54 -7.60 9.17 -12.14
N THR A 55 -6.47 8.55 -12.44
CA THR A 55 -6.20 7.15 -12.14
C THR A 55 -6.44 7.10 -10.64
N LYS A 56 -7.61 6.59 -10.25
CA LYS A 56 -7.97 6.52 -8.84
C LYS A 56 -6.80 5.78 -8.21
N PRO A 57 -6.18 6.34 -7.15
CA PRO A 57 -5.05 5.68 -6.53
C PRO A 57 -5.47 4.23 -6.29
N PRO A 58 -4.61 3.24 -6.61
CA PRO A 58 -5.00 1.84 -6.59
C PRO A 58 -5.50 1.51 -5.18
N TYR A 59 -6.82 1.50 -5.03
CA TYR A 59 -7.53 1.25 -3.78
C TYR A 59 -7.09 -0.07 -3.17
N THR A 60 -6.63 -0.99 -4.03
CA THR A 60 -5.98 -2.25 -3.70
C THR A 60 -4.81 -2.09 -2.73
N THR A 61 -3.95 -1.07 -2.86
CA THR A 61 -2.78 -0.91 -1.99
C THR A 61 -3.19 -0.59 -0.55
N PHE A 62 -4.20 0.26 -0.39
CA PHE A 62 -4.74 0.62 0.91
C PHE A 62 -5.39 -0.60 1.58
N PHE A 63 -6.19 -1.37 0.83
CA PHE A 63 -6.85 -2.58 1.32
C PHE A 63 -5.85 -3.65 1.74
N ILE A 64 -4.82 -3.89 0.93
CA ILE A 64 -3.75 -4.84 1.25
C ILE A 64 -3.04 -4.43 2.55
N SER A 65 -2.73 -3.14 2.72
CA SER A 65 -2.10 -2.66 3.96
C SER A 65 -2.96 -2.91 5.20
N ILE A 66 -4.27 -2.67 5.12
CA ILE A 66 -5.21 -2.92 6.22
C ILE A 66 -5.28 -4.41 6.54
N CYS A 67 -5.37 -5.27 5.53
CA CYS A 67 -5.39 -6.72 5.74
C CYS A 67 -4.12 -7.24 6.40
N ILE A 68 -2.94 -6.76 5.98
CA ILE A 68 -1.66 -7.13 6.58
C ILE A 68 -1.59 -6.68 8.04
N VAL A 69 -1.90 -5.41 8.33
CA VAL A 69 -1.86 -4.88 9.70
C VAL A 69 -2.83 -5.64 10.61
N SER A 70 -4.07 -5.86 10.15
CA SER A 70 -5.08 -6.63 10.89
C SER A 70 -4.61 -8.05 11.19
N THR A 71 -4.01 -8.73 10.19
CA THR A 71 -3.47 -10.08 10.37
C THR A 71 -2.35 -10.09 11.41
N ILE A 72 -1.40 -9.14 11.34
CA ILE A 72 -0.29 -9.06 12.31
C ILE A 72 -0.84 -8.80 13.72
N CYS A 73 -1.76 -7.86 13.88
CA CYS A 73 -2.35 -7.52 15.18
C CYS A 73 -3.10 -8.70 15.83
N VAL A 74 -3.69 -9.59 15.05
CA VAL A 74 -4.42 -10.76 15.57
C VAL A 74 -3.50 -11.96 15.79
N PHE A 75 -2.58 -12.26 14.87
CA PHE A 75 -1.74 -13.45 14.95
C PHE A 75 -0.59 -13.30 15.94
N PHE A 76 0.01 -12.11 16.05
CA PHE A 76 1.12 -11.86 16.95
C PHE A 76 0.82 -12.18 18.44
N PRO A 77 -0.30 -11.74 19.04
CA PRO A 77 -0.62 -12.08 20.43
C PRO A 77 -0.87 -13.58 20.62
N ILE A 78 -1.47 -14.25 19.63
CA ILE A 78 -1.72 -15.71 19.69
C ILE A 78 -0.39 -16.47 19.74
N LEU A 79 0.57 -16.11 18.89
CA LEU A 79 1.90 -16.71 18.88
C LEU A 79 2.64 -16.45 20.20
N ASN A 80 2.53 -15.25 20.76
CA ASN A 80 3.12 -14.92 22.07
C ASN A 80 2.51 -15.74 23.22
N ILE A 81 1.18 -15.91 23.23
CA ILE A 81 0.50 -16.74 24.23
C ILE A 81 0.92 -18.20 24.09
N LEU A 82 0.97 -18.73 22.87
CA LEU A 82 1.40 -20.11 22.63
C LEU A 82 2.84 -20.36 23.11
N TRP A 83 3.75 -19.44 22.78
CA TRP A 83 5.14 -19.49 23.24
C TRP A 83 5.23 -19.45 24.77
N PHE A 84 4.46 -18.56 25.41
CA PHE A 84 4.39 -18.46 26.86
C PHE A 84 3.92 -19.78 27.51
N LEU A 85 2.88 -20.40 26.97
CA LEU A 85 2.38 -21.69 27.48
C LEU A 85 3.43 -22.80 27.36
N ILE A 86 4.15 -22.87 26.23
CA ILE A 86 5.24 -23.84 26.03
C ILE A 86 6.32 -23.62 27.09
N THR A 87 6.75 -22.37 27.32
CA THR A 87 7.77 -22.07 28.34
C THR A 87 7.31 -22.43 29.76
N CYS A 88 6.03 -22.18 30.10
CA CYS A 88 5.47 -22.59 31.39
C CYS A 88 5.48 -24.12 31.55
N ILE A 89 5.12 -24.86 30.50
CA ILE A 89 5.12 -26.33 30.52
C ILE A 89 6.54 -26.87 30.70
N VAL A 90 7.52 -26.37 29.94
CA VAL A 90 8.92 -26.79 30.07
C VAL A 90 9.44 -26.48 31.47
N THR A 91 9.16 -25.29 31.99
CA THR A 91 9.55 -24.89 33.35
C THR A 91 8.90 -25.81 34.40
N TYR A 92 7.63 -26.16 34.23
CA TYR A 92 6.92 -27.09 35.12
C TYR A 92 7.54 -28.49 35.09
N ILE A 93 7.91 -29.00 33.91
CA ILE A 93 8.59 -30.29 33.75
C ILE A 93 9.94 -30.26 34.48
N ILE A 94 10.74 -29.21 34.29
CA ILE A 94 12.04 -29.04 34.96
C ILE A 94 11.86 -28.94 36.48
N TRP A 95 10.85 -28.21 36.95
CA TRP A 95 10.56 -28.05 38.38
C TRP A 95 10.21 -29.36 39.07
N LYS A 96 9.49 -30.23 38.34
CA LYS A 96 9.11 -31.56 38.81
C LYS A 96 10.33 -32.47 38.98
N ASP A 97 11.40 -32.22 38.21
CA ASP A 97 12.65 -32.93 38.40
C ASP A 97 13.31 -32.53 39.73
N LYS A 98 13.90 -33.51 40.42
CA LYS A 98 14.41 -33.32 41.79
C LYS A 98 15.83 -32.74 41.85
N ASP A 99 16.44 -32.50 40.70
CA ASP A 99 17.79 -31.94 40.64
C ASP A 99 17.79 -30.44 41.00
N GLU A 100 18.38 -30.14 42.16
CA GLU A 100 18.50 -28.78 42.72
C GLU A 100 19.04 -27.70 41.77
N PRO A 101 20.09 -27.92 40.93
CA PRO A 101 20.68 -26.83 40.16
C PRO A 101 19.76 -26.27 39.07
N TYR A 102 18.81 -27.06 38.57
CA TYR A 102 17.95 -26.62 37.45
C TYR A 102 16.76 -25.77 37.90
N ARG A 103 16.42 -25.78 39.20
CA ARG A 103 15.30 -25.00 39.75
C ARG A 103 15.54 -23.50 39.69
N VAL A 104 16.77 -23.07 39.99
CA VAL A 104 17.16 -21.66 39.94
C VAL A 104 17.10 -21.15 38.51
N THR A 105 17.65 -21.91 37.56
CA THR A 105 17.61 -21.58 36.13
C THR A 105 16.18 -21.50 35.61
N ALA A 106 15.31 -22.44 36.01
CA ALA A 106 13.88 -22.44 35.67
C ALA A 106 13.16 -21.16 36.13
N CYS A 107 13.43 -20.69 37.36
CA CYS A 107 12.88 -19.43 37.87
C CYS A 107 13.35 -18.21 37.06
N PHE A 108 14.64 -18.14 36.72
CA PHE A 108 15.18 -17.05 35.91
C PHE A 108 14.60 -17.04 34.50
N THR A 109 14.45 -18.21 33.86
CA THR A 109 13.83 -18.31 32.54
C THR A 109 12.36 -17.89 32.58
N LEU A 110 11.61 -18.29 33.61
CA LEU A 110 10.20 -17.92 33.75
C LEU A 110 10.05 -16.41 34.03
N PHE A 111 10.87 -15.84 34.91
CA PHE A 111 10.89 -14.41 35.18
C PHE A 111 11.23 -13.60 33.92
N TYR A 112 12.29 -13.98 33.19
CA TYR A 112 12.68 -13.33 31.95
C TYR A 112 11.56 -13.37 30.91
N VAL A 113 10.92 -14.52 30.72
CA VAL A 113 9.80 -14.67 29.77
C VAL A 113 8.61 -13.80 30.18
N ILE A 114 8.27 -13.73 31.47
CA ILE A 114 7.19 -12.86 31.97
C ILE A 114 7.53 -11.39 31.68
N VAL A 115 8.75 -10.95 32.00
CA VAL A 115 9.18 -9.55 31.77
C VAL A 115 9.15 -9.21 30.29
N MET A 116 9.69 -10.07 29.41
CA MET A 116 9.69 -9.84 27.97
C MET A 116 8.28 -9.85 27.37
N ASN A 117 7.38 -10.69 27.89
CA ASN A 117 5.98 -10.71 27.49
C ASN A 117 5.26 -9.41 27.90
N MET A 118 5.47 -8.94 29.14
CA MET A 118 4.92 -7.67 29.63
C MET A 118 5.42 -6.47 28.82
N LEU A 119 6.71 -6.45 28.46
CA LEU A 119 7.27 -5.40 27.59
C LEU A 119 6.67 -5.43 26.18
N SER A 120 6.35 -6.62 25.65
CA SER A 120 5.70 -6.78 24.34
C SER A 120 4.25 -6.28 24.31
N PHE A 121 3.58 -6.16 25.47
CA PHE A 121 2.25 -5.56 25.58
C PHE A 121 2.29 -4.03 25.77
N LEU A 122 3.44 -3.49 26.16
CA LEU A 122 3.64 -2.05 26.40
C LEU A 122 4.14 -1.29 25.17
N ALA A 123 4.69 -1.99 24.18
CA ALA A 123 5.18 -1.44 22.91
C ALA A 123 4.09 -1.48 21.83
#